data_AF-A0A956LDX4-F1
#
_entry.id   AF-A0A956LDX4-F1
#
_cell.length_a   1.000
_cell.length_b   1.000
_cell.length_c   1.000
_cell.angle_alpha   90.00
_cell.angle_beta   90.00
_cell.angle_gamma   90.00
#
_symmetry.space_group_name_H-M   'P 1'
#
loop_
_entity.id
_entity.type
_entity.pdbx_description
1 polymer ?
#
loop_
_entity_poly.entity_id
_entity_poly.type
_entity_poly.pdbx_seq_one_letter_code
_entity_poly.pdbx_strand_id
1 'polypeptide(L)' 'MEYRCARCHTKFTPKDEEERCPSCGAEAGLEPVKHSIPPAMKLFGLLIGGALVATIAGVIMAVTG' A
#
# COMPACT_ATOMS: atom_id res chain seq x y z
N MET A 1 5.01 -2.92 14.35
CA MET A 1 5.47 -2.28 13.10
C MET A 1 6.36 -3.27 12.37
N GLU A 2 5.97 -3.72 11.17
CA GLU A 2 6.81 -4.64 10.36
C GLU A 2 7.86 -3.83 9.61
N TYR A 3 9.09 -4.33 9.57
CA TYR A 3 10.21 -3.74 8.83
C TYR A 3 10.69 -4.69 7.75
N ARG A 4 11.26 -4.11 6.70
CA ARG A 4 11.98 -4.79 5.64
C ARG A 4 13.40 -4.28 5.61
N CYS A 5 14.37 -5.18 5.64
CA CYS A 5 15.76 -4.82 5.45
C CYS A 5 16.03 -4.53 3.96
N ALA A 6 16.62 -3.38 3.63
CA ALA A 6 16.98 -3.04 2.26
C ALA A 6 18.12 -3.91 1.69
N ARG A 7 18.92 -4.54 2.56
CA ARG A 7 20.08 -5.36 2.17
C ARG A 7 19.71 -6.80 1.81
N CYS A 8 18.94 -7.48 2.66
CA CYS A 8 18.58 -8.89 2.48
C CYS A 8 17.08 -9.11 2.23
N HIS A 9 16.29 -8.04 2.21
CA HIS A 9 14.83 -8.07 2.00
C HIS A 9 14.01 -8.89 3.00
N THR A 10 14.64 -9.39 4.07
CA THR A 10 13.96 -10.08 5.17
C THR A 10 12.97 -9.14 5.85
N LYS A 11 11.75 -9.63 6.03
CA LYS A 11 10.70 -8.98 6.81
C LYS A 11 10.77 -9.43 8.25
N PHE A 12 10.70 -8.52 9.19
CA PHE A 12 10.76 -8.84 10.62
C PHE A 12 10.05 -7.77 11.45
N THR A 13 9.70 -8.14 12.68
CA THR A 13 9.12 -7.23 13.67
C THR A 13 10.18 -7.01 14.75
N PRO A 14 10.70 -5.78 14.95
CA PRO A 14 11.64 -5.51 16.03
C PRO A 14 10.92 -5.74 17.36
N LYS A 15 11.53 -6.55 18.23
CA LYS A 15 10.99 -6.85 19.56
C LYS A 15 11.48 -5.87 20.64
N ASP A 16 12.54 -5.12 20.36
CA ASP A 16 13.22 -4.19 21.27
C ASP A 16 13.79 -2.98 20.48
N GLU A 17 14.38 -1.98 21.14
CA GLU A 17 15.10 -0.83 20.52
C GLU A 17 16.30 -1.24 19.64
N GLU A 18 16.54 -2.54 19.45
CA GLU A 18 17.61 -3.07 18.64
C GLU A 18 17.28 -2.91 17.14
N GLU A 19 17.80 -1.83 16.57
CA GLU A 19 17.67 -1.47 15.14
C GLU A 19 18.57 -2.34 14.23
N ARG A 20 18.57 -3.67 14.40
CA ARG A 20 19.37 -4.59 13.60
C ARG A 20 18.51 -5.61 12.87
N CYS A 21 18.87 -5.88 11.62
CA CYS A 21 18.25 -6.98 10.88
C CYS A 21 18.65 -8.34 11.50
N PRO A 22 17.72 -9.20 11.92
CA PRO A 22 18.04 -10.48 12.55
C PRO A 22 18.68 -11.51 11.60
N SER A 23 18.59 -11.27 10.28
CA SER A 23 19.11 -12.19 9.28
C SER A 23 20.50 -11.83 8.76
N CYS A 24 20.82 -10.54 8.61
CA CYS A 24 22.09 -10.10 8.04
C CYS A 24 22.88 -9.15 8.94
N GLY A 25 22.35 -8.80 10.12
CA GLY A 25 22.98 -7.90 11.08
C GLY A 25 23.08 -6.45 10.63
N ALA A 26 22.40 -6.06 9.53
CA ALA A 26 22.43 -4.68 9.05
C ALA A 26 21.80 -3.74 10.09
N GLU A 27 22.56 -2.70 10.47
CA GLU A 27 22.18 -1.66 11.43
C GLU A 27 21.48 -0.45 10.76
N ALA A 28 21.53 -0.39 9.42
CA ALA A 28 20.95 0.69 8.62
C ALA A 28 20.13 0.13 7.45
N GLY A 29 19.26 0.97 6.89
CA GLY A 29 18.38 0.58 5.78
C GLY A 29 17.24 -0.35 6.21
N LEU A 30 16.70 -0.14 7.41
CA LEU A 30 15.51 -0.82 7.90
C LEU A 30 14.29 0.03 7.56
N GLU A 31 13.54 -0.37 6.53
CA GLU A 31 12.40 0.39 6.05
C GLU A 31 11.11 -0.13 6.71
N PRO A 32 10.28 0.73 7.31
CA PRO A 32 8.98 0.30 7.82
C PRO A 32 8.09 -0.11 6.64
N VAL A 33 7.52 -1.31 6.72
CA VAL A 33 6.55 -1.80 5.74
C VAL A 33 5.23 -1.08 6.00
N LYS A 34 5.06 0.09 5.38
CA LYS A 34 3.85 0.87 5.49
C LYS A 34 2.77 0.27 4.58
N HIS A 35 1.92 -0.58 5.13
CA HIS A 35 0.77 -1.16 4.40
C HIS A 35 -0.37 -0.16 4.12
N SER A 36 -0.24 1.11 4.49
CA SER A 36 -1.26 2.11 4.24
C SER A 36 -1.11 2.70 2.84
N ILE A 37 -2.09 2.43 1.96
CA ILE A 37 -2.29 3.18 0.72
C ILE A 37 -2.47 4.66 1.10
N PRO A 38 -1.71 5.59 0.51
CA PRO A 38 -1.82 7.00 0.84
C PRO A 38 -3.25 7.52 0.58
N PRO A 39 -3.77 8.43 1.41
CA PRO A 39 -5.15 8.90 1.31
C PRO A 39 -5.46 9.53 -0.06
N ALA A 40 -4.47 10.17 -0.69
CA ALA A 40 -4.60 10.69 -2.05
C ALA A 40 -4.89 9.59 -3.09
N MET A 41 -4.22 8.43 -3.01
CA MET A 41 -4.50 7.30 -3.90
C MET A 41 -5.90 6.70 -3.66
N LYS A 42 -6.35 6.68 -2.40
CA LYS A 42 -7.72 6.21 -2.09
C LYS A 42 -8.78 7.11 -2.72
N LEU A 43 -8.64 8.43 -2.61
CA LEU A 43 -9.56 9.38 -3.24
C LEU A 43 -9.54 9.24 -4.77
N PHE A 44 -8.35 9.15 -5.35
CA PHE A 44 -8.21 8.99 -6.79
C PHE A 44 -8.88 7.70 -7.29
N GLY A 45 -8.68 6.59 -6.58
CA GLY A 45 -9.37 5.32 -6.88
C GLY A 45 -10.89 5.43 -6.78
N LEU A 46 -11.40 6.16 -5.78
CA LEU A 46 -12.83 6.38 -5.61
C LEU A 46 -13.43 7.21 -6.75
N LEU A 47 -12.73 8.24 -7.22
CA LEU A 47 -13.16 9.05 -8.36
C LEU A 47 -13.22 8.24 -9.65
N ILE A 48 -12.17 7.46 -9.95
CA ILE A 48 -12.14 6.61 -11.14
C ILE A 48 -13.24 5.56 -11.06
N GLY A 49 -13.39 4.89 -9.92
CA GLY A 49 -14.45 3.90 -9.71
C GLY A 49 -15.84 4.51 -9.89
N GLY A 50 -16.08 5.69 -9.30
CA GLY A 50 -17.34 6.42 -9.45
C GLY A 50 -17.64 6.81 -10.90
N ALA A 51 -16.64 7.32 -11.63
CA ALA A 51 -16.79 7.67 -13.04
C ALA A 51 -17.10 6.44 -13.92
N LEU A 52 -16.47 5.30 -13.63
CA LEU A 52 -16.74 4.06 -14.35
C LEU A 52 -18.18 3.58 -14.11
N VAL A 53 -18.65 3.63 -12.87
CA VAL A 53 -20.05 3.26 -12.55
C VAL A 53 -21.03 4.22 -13.21
N ALA A 54 -20.76 5.53 -13.17
CA ALA A 54 -21.61 6.53 -13.79
C ALA A 54 -21.71 6.37 -15.32
N THR A 55 -20.59 6.08 -15.98
CA THR A 55 -20.57 5.82 -17.43
C THR A 55 -21.35 4.58 -17.79
N ILE A 56 -21.19 3.47 -17.06
CA ILE A 56 -21.97 2.24 -17.27
C ILE A 56 -23.47 2.50 -17.08
N ALA A 57 -23.84 3.18 -15.99
CA ALA A 57 -25.23 3.52 -15.71
C ALA A 57 -25.85 4.41 -16.82
N GLY A 58 -25.10 5.39 -17.31
CA GLY A 58 -25.52 6.24 -18.42
C GLY A 58 -25.73 5.46 -19.72
N VAL A 59 -24.83 4.53 -20.04
CA VAL A 59 -24.98 3.67 -21.24
C VAL A 59 -26.22 2.78 -21.12
N ILE A 60 -26.45 2.15 -19.95
CA ILE A 60 -27.63 1.30 -19.74
C ILE A 60 -28.90 2.12 -19.95
N MET A 61 -29.01 3.28 -19.30
CA MET A 61 -30.17 4.17 -19.42
C MET A 61 -30.41 4.63 -20.87
N ALA A 62 -29.34 4.88 -21.63
CA ALA A 62 -29.45 5.29 -23.03
C ALA A 62 -29.94 4.17 -23.97
N VAL A 63 -29.72 2.90 -23.63
CA VAL A 63 -30.10 1.75 -24.47
C VAL A 63 -31.48 1.19 -24.09
N THR A 64 -31.91 1.37 -22.83
CA THR A 64 -33.21 0.88 -22.35
C THR A 64 -34.31 1.94 -22.29
N GLY A 65 -33.96 3.21 -22.53
CA GLY A 65 -34.88 4.36 -22.51
C GLY A 65 -35.48 4.71 -23.87
#